data_AF-A0A6G5P2R9-F1
#
_entry.id   AF-A0A6G5P2R9-F1
#
_cell.length_a   1.000
_cell.length_b   1.000
_cell.length_c   1.000
_cell.angle_alpha   90.00
_cell.angle_beta   90.00
_cell.angle_gamma   90.00
#
_symmetry.space_group_name_H-M   'P 1'
#
loop_
_entity.id
_entity.type
_entity.pdbx_description
1 polymer ?
#
loop_
_entity_poly.entity_id
_entity_poly.type
_entity_poly.pdbx_seq_one_letter_code
_entity_poly.pdbx_strand_id
1 'polypeptide(L)'
;SISHMGLVIAAISIQTQWGLAGAMAMMVAHGFTSSALFCLANTTYERTQTRILILTRGFHNIMPMTTTWWLLTNLMNMATPPSMNFTGELLIAASLFNWCPTIIILFGLLMLITASYSLHVFLSTQMGAPILNTP
;
A
#
# COMPACT_ATOMS: atom_id res chain seq x y z
N SER A 1 3.63 -4.21 -4.04
CA SER A 1 4.13 -3.86 -5.39
C SER A 1 3.58 -4.78 -6.46
N ILE A 2 3.77 -6.10 -6.36
CA ILE A 2 3.30 -7.06 -7.37
C ILE A 2 1.77 -6.98 -7.57
N SER A 3 0.99 -6.86 -6.49
CA SER A 3 -0.48 -6.72 -6.58
C SER A 3 -0.92 -5.52 -7.40
N HIS A 4 -0.34 -4.35 -7.14
CA HIS A 4 -0.61 -3.09 -7.86
C HIS A 4 -0.20 -3.20 -9.33
N MET A 5 0.94 -3.81 -9.63
CA MET A 5 1.36 -4.03 -11.02
C MET A 5 0.49 -5.07 -11.75
N GLY A 6 -0.11 -6.03 -11.04
CA GLY A 6 -1.10 -6.94 -11.60
C GLY A 6 -2.33 -6.21 -12.15
N LEU A 7 -2.82 -5.20 -11.43
CA LEU A 7 -3.91 -4.33 -11.90
C LEU A 7 -3.49 -3.52 -13.14
N VAL A 8 -2.27 -3.00 -13.16
CA VAL A 8 -1.70 -2.28 -14.32
C VAL A 8 -1.66 -3.18 -15.55
N ILE A 9 -1.21 -4.42 -15.43
CA ILE A 9 -1.17 -5.38 -16.54
C ILE A 9 -2.58 -5.67 -17.05
N ALA A 10 -3.54 -5.89 -16.14
CA ALA A 10 -4.95 -6.14 -16.51
C ALA A 10 -5.58 -4.93 -17.23
N ALA A 11 -5.24 -3.70 -16.82
CA ALA A 11 -5.73 -2.49 -17.46
C ALA A 11 -5.13 -2.28 -18.86
N ILE A 12 -3.82 -2.54 -19.01
CA ILE A 12 -3.10 -2.43 -20.29
C ILE A 12 -3.59 -3.50 -21.29
N SER A 13 -3.92 -4.71 -20.84
CA SER A 13 -4.41 -5.77 -21.75
C SER A 13 -5.80 -5.49 -22.31
N ILE A 14 -6.64 -4.74 -21.58
CA ILE A 14 -7.98 -4.33 -22.02
C ILE A 14 -7.93 -3.14 -23.00
N GLN A 15 -6.86 -2.34 -22.98
CA GLN A 15 -6.59 -1.24 -23.94
C GLN A 15 -7.70 -0.18 -24.07
N THR A 16 -8.46 0.06 -23.00
CA THR A 16 -9.44 1.17 -22.98
C THR A 16 -8.80 2.47 -22.54
N GLN A 17 -9.36 3.61 -22.97
CA GLN A 17 -8.87 4.93 -22.58
C GLN A 17 -8.84 5.11 -21.05
N TRP A 18 -9.88 4.63 -20.36
CA TRP A 18 -9.97 4.65 -18.90
C TRP A 18 -8.93 3.73 -18.25
N GLY A 19 -8.71 2.53 -18.81
CA GLY A 19 -7.70 1.58 -18.32
C GLY A 19 -6.28 2.11 -18.47
N LEU A 20 -5.93 2.69 -19.62
CA LEU A 20 -4.59 3.25 -19.88
C LEU A 20 -4.30 4.49 -19.01
N ALA A 21 -5.28 5.39 -18.85
CA ALA A 21 -5.16 6.54 -17.95
C ALA A 21 -5.00 6.09 -16.48
N GLY A 22 -5.80 5.10 -16.05
CA GLY A 22 -5.71 4.51 -14.72
C GLY A 22 -4.37 3.79 -14.48
N ALA A 23 -3.89 3.02 -15.45
CA ALA A 23 -2.59 2.34 -15.41
C ALA A 23 -1.44 3.35 -15.25
N MET A 24 -1.44 4.44 -16.00
CA MET A 24 -0.43 5.49 -15.88
C MET A 24 -0.47 6.18 -14.51
N ALA A 25 -1.66 6.58 -14.06
CA ALA A 25 -1.84 7.18 -12.74
C ALA A 25 -1.36 6.23 -11.62
N MET A 26 -1.70 4.94 -11.72
CA MET A 26 -1.30 3.92 -10.76
C MET A 26 0.21 3.67 -10.77
N MET A 27 0.88 3.61 -11.92
CA MET A 27 2.33 3.42 -11.96
C MET A 27 3.08 4.57 -11.28
N VAL A 28 2.64 5.81 -11.51
CA VAL A 28 3.23 6.99 -10.88
C VAL A 28 2.97 6.98 -9.36
N ALA A 29 1.71 6.81 -8.96
CA ALA A 29 1.32 6.82 -7.55
C ALA A 29 1.94 5.64 -6.77
N HIS A 30 2.03 4.46 -7.39
CA HIS A 30 2.68 3.30 -6.81
C HIS A 30 4.20 3.49 -6.65
N GLY A 31 4.85 4.16 -7.61
CA GLY A 31 6.27 4.50 -7.52
C GLY A 31 6.59 5.35 -6.28
N PHE A 32 5.77 6.37 -6.00
CA PHE A 32 5.92 7.19 -4.79
C PHE A 32 5.58 6.44 -3.50
N THR A 33 4.48 5.68 -3.48
CA THR A 33 4.06 4.99 -2.25
C THR A 33 4.99 3.85 -1.86
N SER A 34 5.44 3.05 -2.83
CA SER A 34 6.38 1.95 -2.56
C SER A 34 7.76 2.45 -2.13
N SER A 35 8.31 3.48 -2.78
CA SER A 35 9.60 4.07 -2.39
C SER A 35 9.56 4.67 -0.99
N ALA A 36 8.47 5.37 -0.63
CA ALA A 36 8.28 5.89 0.72
C ALA A 36 8.22 4.76 1.78
N LEU A 37 7.50 3.67 1.51
CA LEU A 37 7.46 2.50 2.41
C LEU A 37 8.82 1.82 2.56
N PHE A 38 9.59 1.69 1.47
CA PHE A 38 10.96 1.17 1.56
C PHE A 38 11.88 2.09 2.35
N CYS A 39 11.75 3.40 2.19
CA CYS A 39 12.48 4.38 2.98
C CYS A 39 12.14 4.26 4.46
N LEU A 40 10.85 4.21 4.81
CA LEU A 40 10.39 4.04 6.19
C LEU A 40 10.91 2.74 6.81
N ALA A 41 10.83 1.62 6.07
CA ALA A 41 11.40 0.35 6.51
C ALA A 41 12.92 0.48 6.77
N ASN A 42 13.65 1.19 5.92
CA ASN A 42 15.07 1.44 6.13
C ASN A 42 15.34 2.27 7.39
N THR A 43 14.56 3.33 7.65
CA THR A 43 14.73 4.13 8.88
C THR A 43 14.46 3.32 10.17
N THR A 44 13.59 2.31 10.11
CA THR A 44 13.39 1.36 11.22
C THR A 44 14.54 0.36 11.32
N TYR A 45 15.09 -0.06 10.18
CA TYR A 45 16.20 -1.00 10.11
C TYR A 45 17.50 -0.39 10.66
N GLU A 46 17.85 0.83 10.29
CA GLU A 46 19.06 1.51 10.77
C GLU A 46 19.11 1.60 12.31
N ARG A 47 17.94 1.69 12.96
CA ARG A 47 17.83 1.78 14.42
C ARG A 47 17.77 0.44 15.13
N THR A 48 17.13 -0.56 14.53
CA THR A 48 16.89 -1.87 15.17
C THR A 48 17.84 -2.96 14.69
N GLN A 49 18.55 -2.73 13.59
CA GLN A 49 19.39 -3.70 12.87
C GLN A 49 18.67 -5.01 12.52
N THR A 50 17.33 -5.00 12.46
CA THR A 50 16.53 -6.18 12.10
C THR A 50 15.42 -5.80 11.13
N ARG A 51 15.08 -6.73 10.23
CA ARG A 51 13.94 -6.61 9.29
C ARG A 51 12.71 -7.38 9.77
N ILE A 52 12.77 -7.97 10.96
CA ILE A 52 11.72 -8.81 11.52
C ILE A 52 10.64 -7.90 12.11
N LEU A 53 9.49 -7.80 11.44
CA LEU A 53 8.37 -6.93 11.82
C LEU A 53 7.92 -7.09 13.29
N ILE A 54 8.02 -8.31 13.82
CA ILE A 54 7.58 -8.60 15.19
C ILE A 54 8.51 -8.02 16.25
N LEU A 55 9.79 -7.82 15.92
CA LEU A 55 10.79 -7.22 16.81
C LEU A 55 10.75 -5.68 16.74
N THR A 56 10.17 -5.12 15.68
CA THR A 56 10.10 -3.68 15.44
C THR A 56 8.76 -3.08 15.89
N ARG A 57 8.36 -3.33 17.15
CA ARG A 57 7.08 -2.91 17.76
C ARG A 57 7.18 -1.64 18.60
N GLY A 58 6.06 -0.94 18.76
CA GLY A 58 5.91 0.16 19.72
C GLY A 58 6.57 1.48 19.31
N PHE A 59 6.80 1.70 18.02
CA PHE A 59 7.42 2.94 17.54
C PHE A 59 6.56 4.20 17.73
N HIS A 60 5.26 4.07 18.00
CA HIS A 60 4.38 5.21 18.30
C HIS A 60 4.86 6.06 19.47
N ASN A 61 5.30 5.41 20.54
CA ASN A 61 5.75 6.12 21.75
C ASN A 61 7.17 6.68 21.60
N ILE A 62 7.99 6.08 20.72
CA ILE A 62 9.41 6.46 20.55
C ILE A 62 9.56 7.57 19.51
N MET A 63 8.85 7.47 18.38
CA MET A 63 8.98 8.39 17.25
C MET A 63 7.61 8.72 16.63
N PRO A 64 6.79 9.57 17.28
CA PRO A 64 5.43 9.86 16.85
C PRO A 64 5.38 10.45 15.43
N MET A 65 6.35 11.28 15.04
CA MET A 65 6.42 11.84 13.69
C MET A 65 6.68 10.79 12.61
N THR A 66 7.50 9.77 12.87
CA THR A 66 7.65 8.68 11.88
C THR A 66 6.37 7.86 11.77
N THR A 67 5.58 7.80 12.85
CA THR A 67 4.34 7.02 12.86
C THR A 67 3.24 7.66 12.03
N THR A 68 3.19 9.00 11.95
CA THR A 68 2.28 9.70 11.03
C THR A 68 2.66 9.44 9.57
N TRP A 69 3.96 9.42 9.25
CA TRP A 69 4.43 9.01 7.91
C TRP A 69 4.10 7.55 7.60
N TRP A 70 4.25 6.64 8.55
CA TRP A 70 3.81 5.25 8.42
C TRP A 70 2.29 5.17 8.17
N LEU A 71 1.48 5.94 8.89
CA LEU A 71 0.03 5.95 8.69
C LEU A 71 -0.33 6.50 7.30
N LEU A 72 0.20 7.66 6.92
CA LEU A 72 -0.07 8.29 5.62
C LEU A 72 0.31 7.39 4.45
N THR A 73 1.50 6.79 4.48
CA THR A 73 1.96 5.90 3.41
C THR A 73 1.15 4.61 3.33
N ASN A 74 0.71 4.05 4.46
CA ASN A 74 -0.21 2.90 4.46
C ASN A 74 -1.60 3.29 3.93
N LEU A 75 -2.13 4.45 4.31
CA LEU A 75 -3.41 4.95 3.79
C LEU A 75 -3.35 5.18 2.26
N MET A 76 -2.23 5.70 1.75
CA MET A 76 -2.01 5.79 0.31
C MET A 76 -1.88 4.40 -0.32
N ASN A 77 -1.19 3.45 0.31
CA ASN A 77 -1.05 2.08 -0.22
C ASN A 77 -2.37 1.30 -0.28
N MET A 78 -3.31 1.57 0.64
CA MET A 78 -4.68 1.04 0.64
C MET A 78 -5.63 1.81 -0.29
N ALA A 79 -5.11 2.77 -1.05
CA ALA A 79 -5.89 3.58 -1.98
C ALA A 79 -7.11 4.23 -1.33
N THR A 80 -6.94 4.80 -0.13
CA THR A 80 -8.02 5.57 0.51
C THR A 80 -8.27 6.89 -0.24
N PRO A 81 -9.52 7.34 -0.40
CA PRO A 81 -9.79 8.67 -0.98
C PRO A 81 -9.31 9.76 -0.02
N PRO A 82 -8.64 10.84 -0.46
CA PRO A 82 -8.41 11.33 -1.83
C PRO A 82 -7.01 11.00 -2.43
N SER A 83 -6.44 9.82 -2.19
CA SER A 83 -5.08 9.47 -2.68
C SER A 83 -4.98 9.28 -4.20
N MET A 84 -3.77 9.42 -4.75
CA MET A 84 -3.51 9.12 -6.18
C MET A 84 -3.62 7.63 -6.51
N ASN A 85 -3.38 6.74 -5.54
CA ASN A 85 -3.60 5.31 -5.76
C ASN A 85 -5.10 5.02 -5.97
N PHE A 86 -5.98 5.71 -5.22
CA PHE A 86 -7.43 5.59 -5.39
C PHE A 86 -7.88 5.98 -6.79
N THR A 87 -7.38 7.09 -7.33
CA THR A 87 -7.77 7.54 -8.68
C THR A 87 -7.34 6.53 -9.74
N GLY A 88 -6.13 5.98 -9.64
CA GLY A 88 -5.66 4.91 -10.52
C GLY A 88 -6.53 3.64 -10.42
N GLU A 89 -6.79 3.17 -9.20
CA GLU A 89 -7.61 1.97 -8.96
C GLU A 89 -9.05 2.13 -9.44
N LEU A 90 -9.66 3.28 -9.22
CA LEU A 90 -11.03 3.55 -9.64
C LEU A 90 -11.17 3.53 -11.16
N LEU A 91 -10.22 4.15 -11.88
CA LEU A 91 -10.19 4.16 -13.34
C LEU A 91 -10.00 2.74 -13.90
N ILE A 92 -9.11 1.96 -13.29
CA ILE A 92 -8.88 0.55 -13.66
C ILE A 92 -10.13 -0.28 -13.36
N ALA A 93 -10.77 -0.11 -12.20
CA ALA A 93 -11.99 -0.80 -11.83
C ALA A 93 -13.13 -0.53 -12.81
N ALA A 94 -13.31 0.73 -13.24
CA ALA A 94 -14.31 1.09 -14.25
C ALA A 94 -14.05 0.39 -15.58
N SER A 95 -12.78 0.31 -16.02
CA SER A 95 -12.40 -0.40 -17.24
C SER A 95 -12.63 -1.92 -17.16
N LEU A 96 -12.29 -2.53 -16.01
CA LEU A 96 -12.48 -3.96 -15.77
C LEU A 96 -13.96 -4.32 -15.69
N PHE A 97 -14.76 -3.49 -15.03
CA PHE A 97 -16.20 -3.68 -14.91
C PHE A 97 -16.89 -3.64 -16.29
N ASN A 98 -16.46 -2.72 -17.16
CA ASN A 98 -16.98 -2.64 -18.53
C ASN A 98 -16.54 -3.84 -19.39
N TRP A 99 -15.34 -4.39 -19.16
CA TRP A 99 -14.87 -5.57 -19.88
C TRP A 99 -15.58 -6.86 -19.46
N CYS A 100 -15.68 -7.11 -18.14
CA CYS A 100 -16.39 -8.26 -17.60
C CYS A 100 -16.89 -7.94 -16.17
N PRO A 101 -18.20 -7.74 -15.95
CA PRO A 101 -18.73 -7.33 -14.65
C PRO A 101 -18.42 -8.31 -13.50
N THR A 102 -18.23 -9.60 -13.77
CA THR A 102 -17.93 -10.59 -12.73
C THR A 102 -16.57 -10.38 -12.07
N ILE A 103 -15.63 -9.70 -12.75
CA ILE A 103 -14.30 -9.35 -12.23
C ILE A 103 -14.40 -8.41 -11.02
N ILE A 104 -15.51 -7.70 -10.82
CA ILE A 104 -15.68 -6.80 -9.67
C ILE A 104 -15.58 -7.53 -8.33
N ILE A 105 -15.98 -8.81 -8.27
CA ILE A 105 -15.88 -9.63 -7.07
C ILE A 105 -14.41 -9.89 -6.74
N LEU A 106 -13.61 -10.24 -7.74
CA LEU A 106 -12.17 -10.46 -7.60
C LEU A 106 -11.46 -9.15 -7.23
N PHE A 107 -11.84 -8.04 -7.85
CA PHE A 107 -11.33 -6.71 -7.53
C PHE A 107 -11.62 -6.33 -6.08
N GLY A 108 -12.85 -6.52 -5.61
CA GLY A 108 -13.23 -6.27 -4.21
C GLY A 108 -12.45 -7.13 -3.21
N LEU A 109 -12.20 -8.39 -3.53
CA LEU A 109 -11.33 -9.27 -2.73
C LEU A 109 -9.87 -8.77 -2.69
N LEU A 110 -9.34 -8.31 -3.83
CA LEU A 110 -8.00 -7.72 -3.89
C LEU A 110 -7.90 -6.47 -3.00
N MET A 111 -8.93 -5.62 -3.03
CA MET A 111 -9.03 -4.42 -2.17
C MET A 111 -9.09 -4.78 -0.68
N LEU A 112 -9.85 -5.81 -0.31
CA LEU A 112 -9.91 -6.29 1.07
C LEU A 112 -8.55 -6.81 1.55
N ILE A 113 -7.86 -7.60 0.73
CA ILE A 113 -6.55 -8.14 1.06
C ILE A 113 -5.52 -7.00 1.18
N THR A 114 -5.56 -6.02 0.26
CA THR A 114 -4.65 -4.86 0.31
C THR A 114 -4.84 -4.01 1.55
N ALA A 115 -6.09 -3.80 1.94
CA ALA A 115 -6.45 -3.14 3.19
C ALA A 115 -5.92 -3.89 4.42
N SER A 116 -6.18 -5.20 4.48
CA SER A 116 -5.82 -6.00 5.66
C SER A 116 -4.32 -6.11 5.88
N TYR A 117 -3.51 -6.37 4.84
CA TYR A 117 -2.06 -6.45 5.03
C TYR A 117 -1.44 -5.10 5.38
N SER A 118 -1.92 -4.00 4.80
CA SER A 118 -1.36 -2.65 5.07
C SER A 118 -1.62 -2.22 6.51
N LEU A 119 -2.85 -2.42 6.99
CA LEU A 119 -3.18 -2.20 8.40
C LEU A 119 -2.40 -3.12 9.32
N HIS A 120 -2.23 -4.40 8.95
CA HIS A 120 -1.43 -5.33 9.73
C HIS A 120 0.03 -4.85 9.87
N VAL A 121 0.66 -4.36 8.79
CA VAL A 121 2.02 -3.81 8.84
C VAL A 121 2.09 -2.57 9.75
N PHE A 122 1.11 -1.66 9.65
CA PHE A 122 1.07 -0.47 10.52
C PHE A 122 0.90 -0.85 12.00
N LEU A 123 -0.08 -1.70 12.33
CA LEU A 123 -0.36 -2.09 13.71
C LEU A 123 0.78 -2.91 14.30
N SER A 124 1.37 -3.82 13.53
CA SER A 124 2.48 -4.66 14.01
C SER A 124 3.78 -3.89 14.26
N THR A 125 3.98 -2.73 13.63
CA THR A 125 5.20 -1.94 13.79
C THR A 125 5.04 -0.74 14.73
N GLN A 126 3.94 0.01 14.59
CA GLN A 126 3.76 1.26 15.31
C GLN A 126 3.08 1.05 16.66
N MET A 127 2.15 0.10 16.76
CA MET A 127 1.36 -0.15 17.96
C MET A 127 1.97 -1.25 18.83
N GLY A 128 1.44 -1.37 20.06
CA GLY A 128 1.89 -2.34 21.05
C GLY A 128 2.97 -1.80 21.98
N ALA A 129 3.36 -2.63 22.95
CA ALA A 129 4.46 -2.31 23.86
C ALA A 129 5.81 -2.41 23.11
N PRO A 130 6.72 -1.44 23.28
CA PRO A 130 8.04 -1.52 22.69
C PRO A 130 8.78 -2.72 23.28
N ILE A 131 9.36 -3.54 22.40
CA ILE A 131 10.25 -4.61 22.81
C ILE A 131 11.62 -3.97 23.00
N LEU A 132 12.11 -3.97 24.23
CA LEU A 132 13.49 -3.59 24.50
C LEU A 132 14.37 -4.73 23.97
N ASN A 133 15.05 -4.49 22.85
CA ASN A 133 16.17 -5.33 22.43
C ASN A 133 17.31 -5.08 23.44
N THR A 134 17.21 -5.69 24.62
CA THR A 134 18.37 -5.85 25.49
C THR A 134 19.35 -6.79 24.78
N PRO A 135 20.64 -6.44 24.70
CA PRO A 135 21.66 -7.35 24.16
C PRO A 135 21.73 -8.67 24.94
#